data_AF-A0AA38XKL5-F1
#
_entry.id   AF-A0AA38XKL5-F1
#
_cell.length_a   1.000
_cell.length_b   1.000
_cell.length_c   1.000
_cell.angle_alpha   90.00
_cell.angle_beta   90.00
_cell.angle_gamma   90.00
#
_symmetry.space_group_name_H-M   'P 1'
#
loop_
_entity.id
_entity.type
_entity.pdbx_description
1 polymer ?
#
loop_
_entity_poly.entity_id
_entity_poly.type
_entity_poly.pdbx_seq_one_letter_code
_entity_poly.pdbx_strand_id
1 'polypeptide(L)'
;MPPVTEDAPEGHSNAPPEHAAEQSPHTSSEPSRSTVAEPATTLAPTSETLTEQENPSEPTSDTIAEQEIAQKRLSARSFSDLPEVVPSATYEGLQAVPQEIPHGLHPVSEETYGGLQVAPKNTYPRKAVESPTVQVLPEPYKSEYGGDATTLASEPTPSEKPQPVQGLKGRLNQKVYGIRAKWLLLGVLILVLIIALGAGLGAGLSSSSKDHKDQRSGALNGTRIALATQVFAGDTEESLVMYFQHRTGQIRYMTFANGQWSGGNASTVFAHNAKMNTPIAAVSYVWNGVSFWRVFYVDVTNVIREVWGANNTQGVELGYLNSYNISPMDDDQIGMVVCWDGPTTESTYANGYGQIGDAAASLLSWRLVYASNETTFQQMTYHGDTQLYTSEQTLPNLNGHAAPACHNQGSGSVLYLMALDLQSQINVYWKDTNTDLTNTSSHPINVWTNASVAIPNVDDAATIGYTQYLYSQDKNDQLISAYNLSLAAENTSLIPGSRFTVQGIAGLPNTGLAVTARPNPAGGNDILAFYQTDGSHLGYFERDADGVSWNSANLVIPYD
;
A
#
# COMPACT_ATOMS: atom_id res chain seq x y z
N MET A 1 -39.32 -65.42 14.36
CA MET A 1 -39.12 -66.00 15.71
C MET A 1 -38.48 -64.93 16.60
N PRO A 2 -38.84 -64.88 17.90
CA PRO A 2 -39.13 -63.63 18.59
C PRO A 2 -38.10 -63.38 19.73
N PRO A 3 -38.37 -62.62 20.82
CA PRO A 3 -37.47 -61.58 21.37
C PRO A 3 -36.94 -61.94 22.79
N VAL A 4 -36.10 -61.11 23.42
CA VAL A 4 -35.95 -61.10 24.89
C VAL A 4 -35.64 -59.69 25.43
N THR A 5 -36.38 -59.35 26.49
CA THR A 5 -36.44 -58.18 27.39
C THR A 5 -35.34 -58.17 28.48
N GLU A 6 -35.08 -57.03 29.12
CA GLU A 6 -35.18 -56.72 30.58
C GLU A 6 -34.00 -55.75 30.87
N ASP A 7 -33.99 -54.73 31.74
CA ASP A 7 -34.81 -54.32 32.88
C ASP A 7 -34.56 -52.82 33.21
N ALA A 8 -35.52 -52.19 33.89
CA ALA A 8 -35.38 -50.94 34.64
C ALA A 8 -35.06 -51.25 36.12
N PRO A 9 -34.67 -50.25 36.97
CA PRO A 9 -35.72 -49.61 37.78
C PRO A 9 -35.51 -48.13 38.18
N GLU A 10 -36.65 -47.43 38.26
CA GLU A 10 -37.19 -46.52 39.29
C GLU A 10 -36.33 -45.53 40.11
N GLY A 11 -36.86 -44.30 40.27
CA GLY A 11 -36.53 -43.40 41.39
C GLY A 11 -37.08 -41.96 41.31
N HIS A 12 -38.37 -41.78 41.63
CA HIS A 12 -39.09 -40.62 42.23
C HIS A 12 -38.60 -39.17 42.01
N SER A 13 -39.36 -38.29 41.32
CA SER A 13 -40.55 -37.50 41.75
C SER A 13 -40.29 -36.38 42.76
N ASN A 14 -40.49 -35.12 42.33
CA ASN A 14 -41.55 -34.22 42.81
C ASN A 14 -41.29 -32.76 42.36
N ALA A 15 -42.26 -32.21 41.62
CA ALA A 15 -42.50 -30.78 41.44
C ALA A 15 -43.62 -30.33 42.43
N PRO A 16 -44.23 -29.14 42.26
CA PRO A 16 -43.83 -27.78 42.63
C PRO A 16 -44.77 -27.23 43.75
N PRO A 17 -44.92 -25.89 44.01
CA PRO A 17 -45.89 -25.12 43.22
C PRO A 17 -45.67 -23.59 43.12
N GLU A 18 -46.53 -22.99 42.29
CA GLU A 18 -46.82 -21.57 42.02
C GLU A 18 -47.45 -20.78 43.19
N HIS A 19 -47.53 -19.44 42.96
CA HIS A 19 -48.42 -18.38 43.49
C HIS A 19 -47.63 -17.26 44.17
N ALA A 20 -48.00 -15.97 44.15
CA ALA A 20 -48.91 -15.10 43.39
C ALA A 20 -48.64 -13.67 43.93
N ALA A 21 -49.15 -12.64 43.22
CA ALA A 21 -48.98 -11.20 43.47
C ALA A 21 -49.47 -10.66 44.84
N GLU A 22 -48.90 -9.53 45.29
CA GLU A 22 -49.62 -8.47 46.05
C GLU A 22 -48.87 -7.12 46.08
N GLN A 23 -49.60 -6.05 46.43
CA GLN A 23 -49.43 -4.62 46.14
C GLN A 23 -48.77 -3.79 47.28
N SER A 24 -48.07 -2.67 46.93
CA SER A 24 -47.90 -1.33 47.59
C SER A 24 -47.64 -1.19 49.13
N PRO A 25 -47.31 0.00 49.75
CA PRO A 25 -47.11 1.38 49.26
C PRO A 25 -45.85 2.15 49.81
N HIS A 26 -45.66 3.38 49.30
CA HIS A 26 -45.03 4.61 49.87
C HIS A 26 -43.92 4.56 50.95
N THR A 27 -42.85 5.35 50.73
CA THR A 27 -42.42 6.42 51.67
C THR A 27 -41.40 7.38 51.04
N SER A 28 -41.57 8.67 51.34
CA SER A 28 -40.72 9.80 51.00
C SER A 28 -39.65 10.04 52.06
N SER A 29 -38.50 10.59 51.68
CA SER A 29 -37.67 11.41 52.56
C SER A 29 -36.71 12.29 51.76
N GLU A 30 -36.92 13.61 51.84
CA GLU A 30 -35.89 14.65 51.61
C GLU A 30 -34.71 14.48 52.60
N PRO A 31 -33.58 15.15 52.36
CA PRO A 31 -33.36 16.33 53.21
C PRO A 31 -32.67 17.54 52.56
N SER A 32 -33.19 18.71 52.93
CA SER A 32 -32.50 19.88 53.51
C SER A 32 -31.41 20.65 52.74
N ARG A 33 -31.90 21.78 52.24
CA ARG A 33 -31.31 23.13 52.11
C ARG A 33 -30.28 23.51 53.20
N SER A 34 -29.14 24.09 52.79
CA SER A 34 -28.29 24.95 53.64
C SER A 34 -27.83 26.19 52.87
N THR A 35 -28.33 27.34 53.31
CA THR A 35 -27.85 28.71 53.02
C THR A 35 -26.62 29.03 53.90
N VAL A 36 -25.70 29.88 53.40
CA VAL A 36 -25.26 31.15 54.02
C VAL A 36 -23.93 31.67 53.43
N ALA A 37 -24.00 32.96 53.04
CA ALA A 37 -23.00 34.06 53.02
C ALA A 37 -21.83 34.14 52.01
N GLU A 38 -21.87 35.25 51.26
CA GLU A 38 -20.74 36.03 50.72
C GLU A 38 -19.83 36.57 51.86
N PRO A 39 -18.60 37.04 51.55
CA PRO A 39 -18.47 38.47 51.22
C PRO A 39 -17.40 38.87 50.17
N ALA A 40 -17.71 39.98 49.50
CA ALA A 40 -16.88 41.13 49.13
C ALA A 40 -15.60 40.97 48.27
N THR A 41 -15.75 41.38 47.01
CA THR A 41 -15.02 42.46 46.29
C THR A 41 -13.57 42.77 46.68
N THR A 42 -12.62 42.58 45.75
CA THR A 42 -11.49 43.52 45.53
C THR A 42 -11.01 43.45 44.06
N LEU A 43 -10.52 44.60 43.60
CA LEU A 43 -10.28 45.10 42.25
C LEU A 43 -9.26 44.35 41.38
N ALA A 44 -9.41 44.58 40.06
CA ALA A 44 -8.57 44.18 38.94
C ALA A 44 -7.07 44.59 39.04
N PRO A 45 -6.22 44.07 38.14
CA PRO A 45 -5.99 44.86 36.93
C PRO A 45 -6.03 44.06 35.62
N THR A 46 -6.41 44.81 34.60
CA THR A 46 -6.46 44.53 33.16
C THR A 46 -5.11 44.08 32.58
N SER A 47 -5.15 43.07 31.72
CA SER A 47 -4.17 42.87 30.65
C SER A 47 -4.94 42.37 29.43
N GLU A 48 -5.07 43.27 28.46
CA GLU A 48 -5.62 43.01 27.13
C GLU A 48 -4.66 42.09 26.37
N THR A 49 -5.15 40.98 25.84
CA THR A 49 -4.48 40.23 24.79
C THR A 49 -5.55 39.90 23.76
N LEU A 50 -5.56 40.67 22.68
CA LEU A 50 -6.38 40.46 21.49
C LEU A 50 -5.88 39.20 20.77
N THR A 51 -6.62 38.10 20.89
CA THR A 51 -6.62 37.04 19.88
C THR A 51 -7.72 37.36 18.87
N GLU A 52 -7.29 37.84 17.71
CA GLU A 52 -8.11 38.03 16.52
C GLU A 52 -8.42 36.65 15.93
N GLN A 53 -9.65 36.18 16.18
CA GLN A 53 -10.21 34.99 15.56
C GLN A 53 -10.80 35.43 14.22
N GLU A 54 -10.05 35.25 13.13
CA GLU A 54 -10.57 35.45 11.77
C GLU A 54 -11.66 34.40 11.49
N ASN A 55 -12.90 34.86 11.41
CA ASN A 55 -13.98 34.11 10.78
C ASN A 55 -13.63 33.95 9.29
N PRO A 56 -13.68 32.74 8.71
CA PRO A 56 -13.56 32.57 7.27
C PRO A 56 -14.72 33.32 6.61
N SER A 57 -14.37 34.30 5.79
CA SER A 57 -15.30 35.11 5.01
C SER A 57 -16.16 34.19 4.14
N GLU A 58 -17.49 34.37 4.21
CA GLU A 58 -18.41 33.77 3.25
C GLU A 58 -17.96 34.10 1.82
N PRO A 59 -18.01 33.12 0.89
CA PRO A 59 -17.70 33.38 -0.51
C PRO A 59 -18.62 34.49 -1.03
N THR A 60 -18.02 35.52 -1.62
CA THR A 60 -18.76 36.65 -2.18
C THR A 60 -19.67 36.15 -3.31
N SER A 61 -20.79 36.84 -3.55
CA SER A 61 -21.73 36.47 -4.62
C SER A 61 -21.06 36.31 -6.00
N ASP A 62 -19.93 37.00 -6.19
CA ASP A 62 -19.17 36.97 -7.43
C ASP A 62 -18.39 35.65 -7.61
N THR A 63 -17.93 35.01 -6.53
CA THR A 63 -17.26 33.69 -6.60
C THR A 63 -18.24 32.57 -6.90
N ILE A 64 -19.45 32.65 -6.35
CA ILE A 64 -20.54 31.70 -6.63
C ILE A 64 -21.02 31.87 -8.09
N ALA A 65 -21.13 33.10 -8.58
CA ALA A 65 -21.50 33.39 -9.96
C ALA A 65 -20.46 32.90 -10.96
N GLU A 66 -19.15 33.04 -10.67
CA GLU A 66 -18.09 32.49 -11.53
C GLU A 66 -18.10 30.96 -11.58
N GLN A 67 -18.34 30.29 -10.44
CA GLN A 67 -18.46 28.84 -10.40
C GLN A 67 -19.70 28.34 -11.16
N GLU A 68 -20.86 28.98 -11.00
CA GLU A 68 -22.06 28.64 -11.77
C GLU A 68 -21.89 28.90 -13.27
N ILE A 69 -21.17 29.96 -13.68
CA ILE A 69 -20.89 30.26 -15.09
C ILE A 69 -19.91 29.23 -15.68
N ALA A 70 -18.88 28.82 -14.92
CA ALA A 70 -17.97 27.77 -15.34
C ALA A 70 -18.69 26.42 -15.50
N GLN A 71 -19.56 26.08 -14.55
CA GLN A 71 -20.35 24.84 -14.57
C GLN A 71 -21.39 24.84 -15.70
N LYS A 72 -22.07 25.97 -15.94
CA LYS A 72 -22.98 26.13 -17.10
C LYS A 72 -22.25 26.06 -18.45
N ARG A 73 -21.01 26.57 -18.54
CA ARG A 73 -20.19 26.47 -19.75
C ARG A 73 -19.74 25.03 -20.03
N LEU A 74 -19.53 24.22 -18.99
CA LEU A 74 -19.24 22.80 -19.11
C LEU A 74 -20.49 21.99 -19.49
N SER A 75 -21.66 22.30 -18.92
CA SER A 75 -22.91 21.59 -19.21
C SER A 75 -23.56 21.98 -20.56
N ALA A 76 -23.23 23.16 -21.10
CA ALA A 76 -23.77 23.64 -22.38
C ALA A 76 -22.97 23.18 -23.61
N ARG A 77 -21.88 22.42 -23.44
CA ARG A 77 -21.25 21.72 -24.57
C ARG A 77 -22.14 20.56 -24.99
N SER A 78 -22.85 20.75 -26.10
CA SER A 78 -23.59 19.69 -26.79
C SER A 78 -22.65 18.54 -27.13
N PHE A 79 -23.13 17.31 -26.98
CA PHE A 79 -22.41 16.07 -27.29
C PHE A 79 -21.89 16.01 -28.75
N SER A 80 -22.35 16.93 -29.61
CA SER A 80 -21.94 17.10 -31.01
C SER A 80 -20.67 17.92 -31.22
N ASP A 81 -20.16 18.63 -30.20
CA ASP A 81 -19.03 19.56 -30.33
C ASP A 81 -17.72 19.04 -29.73
N LEU A 82 -17.70 17.78 -29.28
CA LEU A 82 -16.45 17.08 -29.03
C LEU A 82 -15.78 16.86 -30.40
N PRO A 83 -14.48 17.18 -30.57
CA PRO A 83 -13.79 16.83 -31.79
C PRO A 83 -13.94 15.33 -31.99
N GLU A 84 -14.41 14.93 -33.17
CA GLU A 84 -14.33 13.55 -33.64
C GLU A 84 -12.90 13.09 -33.33
N VAL A 85 -12.77 12.07 -32.49
CA VAL A 85 -11.50 11.47 -32.13
C VAL A 85 -10.94 10.91 -33.42
N VAL A 86 -10.15 11.72 -34.12
CA VAL A 86 -9.29 11.25 -35.21
C VAL A 86 -8.43 10.15 -34.59
N PRO A 87 -8.39 8.93 -35.16
CA PRO A 87 -7.47 7.91 -34.71
C PRO A 87 -6.06 8.50 -34.78
N SER A 88 -5.52 8.88 -33.62
CA SER A 88 -4.15 9.36 -33.53
C SER A 88 -3.23 8.20 -33.88
N ALA A 89 -2.26 8.52 -34.73
CA ALA A 89 -1.28 7.64 -35.35
C ALA A 89 -0.93 6.41 -34.51
N THR A 90 -1.06 5.26 -35.17
CA THR A 90 -0.38 4.00 -34.87
C THR A 90 1.01 4.27 -34.29
N TYR A 91 1.24 3.86 -33.05
CA TYR A 91 2.60 3.67 -32.54
C TYR A 91 3.22 2.49 -33.32
N GLU A 92 3.80 2.78 -34.49
CA GLU A 92 4.66 1.84 -35.17
C GLU A 92 6.00 1.77 -34.43
N GLY A 93 6.17 0.71 -33.66
CA GLY A 93 7.43 0.48 -32.97
C GLY A 93 7.41 -0.71 -32.02
N LEU A 94 6.86 -1.85 -32.45
CA LEU A 94 7.21 -3.22 -32.05
C LEU A 94 6.27 -4.18 -32.79
N GLN A 95 6.76 -4.79 -33.87
CA GLN A 95 6.09 -5.93 -34.49
C GLN A 95 6.15 -7.11 -33.51
N ALA A 96 5.02 -7.42 -32.88
CA ALA A 96 4.82 -8.71 -32.26
C ALA A 96 4.79 -9.77 -33.37
N VAL A 97 5.74 -10.71 -33.35
CA VAL A 97 5.76 -11.88 -34.21
C VAL A 97 4.54 -12.75 -33.86
N PRO A 98 3.61 -13.02 -34.79
CA PRO A 98 2.50 -13.93 -34.50
C PRO A 98 3.03 -15.37 -34.39
N GLN A 99 2.83 -16.01 -33.24
CA GLN A 99 2.92 -17.47 -33.16
C GLN A 99 1.64 -18.06 -33.78
N GLU A 100 1.81 -18.77 -34.90
CA GLU A 100 0.76 -19.61 -35.47
C GLU A 100 0.45 -20.79 -34.53
N ILE A 101 -0.79 -20.85 -34.03
CA ILE A 101 -1.36 -22.08 -33.44
C ILE A 101 -2.30 -22.70 -34.48
N PRO A 102 -2.24 -24.02 -34.75
CA PRO A 102 -2.96 -24.62 -35.86
C PRO A 102 -4.47 -24.67 -35.63
N HIS A 103 -5.23 -24.29 -36.66
CA HIS A 103 -6.67 -24.43 -36.75
C HIS A 103 -7.14 -25.89 -36.61
N GLY A 104 -8.16 -26.10 -35.78
CA GLY A 104 -8.98 -27.29 -35.81
C GLY A 104 -10.14 -27.20 -34.84
N LEU A 105 -11.33 -26.81 -35.31
CA LEU A 105 -12.60 -27.54 -35.17
C LEU A 105 -13.81 -26.65 -35.53
N HIS A 106 -14.79 -27.29 -36.17
CA HIS A 106 -16.03 -26.74 -36.74
C HIS A 106 -17.03 -26.21 -35.69
N PRO A 107 -17.97 -25.33 -36.09
CA PRO A 107 -19.00 -24.82 -35.19
C PRO A 107 -20.07 -25.88 -34.89
N VAL A 108 -20.39 -26.07 -33.61
CA VAL A 108 -21.58 -26.81 -33.16
C VAL A 108 -22.59 -25.80 -32.62
N SER A 109 -23.83 -25.98 -33.08
CA SER A 109 -25.01 -25.16 -32.87
C SER A 109 -25.47 -25.03 -31.42
N GLU A 110 -26.15 -23.92 -31.15
CA GLU A 110 -26.98 -23.66 -29.96
C GLU A 110 -28.00 -24.78 -29.70
N GLU A 111 -28.11 -25.22 -28.44
CA GLU A 111 -29.35 -25.68 -27.83
C GLU A 111 -29.26 -25.68 -26.28
N THR A 112 -30.10 -24.85 -25.66
CA THR A 112 -31.01 -25.13 -24.54
C THR A 112 -30.50 -25.59 -23.15
N TYR A 113 -30.71 -24.70 -22.16
CA TYR A 113 -31.12 -24.88 -20.75
C TYR A 113 -30.85 -26.21 -20.02
N GLY A 114 -30.13 -26.13 -18.89
CA GLY A 114 -30.12 -27.13 -17.82
C GLY A 114 -29.55 -26.57 -16.52
N GLY A 115 -30.34 -26.64 -15.43
CA GLY A 115 -30.11 -25.93 -14.17
C GLY A 115 -28.85 -26.32 -13.39
N LEU A 116 -28.27 -25.34 -12.71
CA LEU A 116 -27.19 -25.53 -11.74
C LEU A 116 -27.79 -25.82 -10.36
N GLN A 117 -27.44 -26.99 -9.81
CA GLN A 117 -27.66 -27.33 -8.41
C GLN A 117 -26.72 -26.52 -7.53
N VAL A 118 -27.29 -25.94 -6.46
CA VAL A 118 -26.56 -25.26 -5.39
C VAL A 118 -25.75 -26.29 -4.61
N ALA A 119 -24.42 -26.16 -4.63
CA ALA A 119 -23.55 -26.94 -3.76
C ALA A 119 -23.67 -26.44 -2.30
N PRO A 120 -23.65 -27.34 -1.30
CA PRO A 120 -23.85 -26.95 0.10
C PRO A 120 -22.65 -26.18 0.66
N LYS A 121 -22.95 -25.13 1.44
CA LYS A 121 -22.00 -24.39 2.29
C LYS A 121 -21.25 -25.36 3.22
N ASN A 122 -19.92 -25.38 3.13
CA ASN A 122 -19.07 -25.99 4.15
C ASN A 122 -18.96 -25.04 5.35
N THR A 123 -19.66 -25.37 6.42
CA THR A 123 -19.52 -24.74 7.74
C THR A 123 -18.37 -25.44 8.49
N TYR A 124 -17.27 -24.74 8.75
CA TYR A 124 -16.24 -25.23 9.67
C TYR A 124 -16.58 -24.82 11.11
N PRO A 125 -16.47 -25.71 12.10
CA PRO A 125 -16.73 -25.36 13.49
C PRO A 125 -15.60 -24.49 14.06
N ARG A 126 -15.97 -23.28 14.49
CA ARG A 126 -15.11 -22.34 15.23
C ARG A 126 -14.74 -22.96 16.57
N LYS A 127 -13.45 -23.31 16.77
CA LYS A 127 -12.93 -23.64 18.11
C LYS A 127 -12.87 -22.36 18.93
N ALA A 128 -13.49 -22.37 20.12
CA ALA A 128 -13.32 -21.34 21.13
C ALA A 128 -11.86 -21.38 21.62
N VAL A 129 -11.16 -20.25 21.48
CA VAL A 129 -9.80 -20.08 22.02
C VAL A 129 -9.94 -19.54 23.44
N GLU A 130 -9.47 -20.32 24.42
CA GLU A 130 -9.35 -19.91 25.82
C GLU A 130 -8.29 -18.81 25.97
N SER A 131 -8.60 -17.81 26.79
CA SER A 131 -7.75 -16.65 27.06
C SER A 131 -6.43 -17.06 27.73
N PRO A 132 -5.26 -16.60 27.24
CA PRO A 132 -4.00 -16.89 27.91
C PRO A 132 -3.82 -16.02 29.16
N THR A 133 -3.37 -16.68 30.22
CA THR A 133 -2.97 -16.09 31.51
C THR A 133 -1.74 -15.21 31.34
N VAL A 134 -1.82 -13.98 31.85
CA VAL A 134 -0.75 -12.97 31.85
C VAL A 134 0.42 -13.44 32.73
N GLN A 135 1.61 -13.65 32.15
CA GLN A 135 2.85 -13.79 32.89
C GLN A 135 3.54 -12.44 33.05
N VAL A 136 3.87 -12.09 34.30
CA VAL A 136 4.58 -10.87 34.69
C VAL A 136 6.07 -11.03 34.38
N LEU A 137 6.62 -10.11 33.57
CA LEU A 137 8.04 -10.04 33.21
C LEU A 137 8.84 -9.31 34.31
N PRO A 138 10.07 -9.73 34.67
CA PRO A 138 10.88 -9.02 35.66
C PRO A 138 11.66 -7.83 35.05
N GLU A 139 11.93 -6.85 35.92
CA GLU A 139 12.59 -5.55 35.66
C GLU A 139 14.00 -5.65 35.03
N PRO A 140 14.45 -4.60 34.31
CA PRO A 140 15.71 -4.60 33.58
C PRO A 140 16.94 -4.32 34.45
N TYR A 141 18.02 -5.04 34.12
CA TYR A 141 19.35 -4.96 34.67
C TYR A 141 20.07 -3.65 34.28
N LYS A 142 20.62 -2.94 35.27
CA LYS A 142 21.51 -1.78 35.09
C LYS A 142 22.93 -2.27 34.76
N SER A 143 23.49 -1.83 33.63
CA SER A 143 24.93 -1.96 33.36
C SER A 143 25.63 -0.61 33.49
N GLU A 144 26.51 -0.53 34.48
CA GLU A 144 27.43 0.55 34.76
C GLU A 144 28.82 0.09 34.29
N TYR A 145 29.44 0.74 33.31
CA TYR A 145 30.90 0.77 33.13
C TYR A 145 31.29 1.89 32.16
N GLY A 146 32.04 2.87 32.67
CA GLY A 146 32.78 3.85 31.89
C GLY A 146 34.15 3.33 31.46
N GLY A 147 34.78 4.03 30.52
CA GLY A 147 36.15 3.74 30.09
C GLY A 147 36.61 4.55 28.88
N ASP A 148 37.31 5.62 29.20
CA ASP A 148 38.16 6.57 28.45
C ASP A 148 38.61 6.34 26.99
N ALA A 149 38.82 7.50 26.38
CA ALA A 149 39.43 7.79 25.09
C ALA A 149 40.93 7.42 25.01
N THR A 150 41.40 7.01 23.82
CA THR A 150 42.77 7.32 23.38
C THR A 150 42.85 7.39 21.85
N THR A 151 43.26 8.55 21.37
CA THR A 151 43.75 8.90 20.03
C THR A 151 45.07 8.20 19.72
N LEU A 152 45.32 7.80 18.47
CA LEU A 152 46.67 7.81 17.88
C LEU A 152 46.60 7.71 16.35
N ALA A 153 47.15 8.72 15.69
CA ALA A 153 47.44 8.79 14.26
C ALA A 153 48.83 8.20 13.97
N SER A 154 49.03 7.64 12.77
CA SER A 154 50.36 7.62 12.13
C SER A 154 50.26 7.47 10.60
N GLU A 155 51.12 8.24 9.94
CA GLU A 155 51.30 8.49 8.50
C GLU A 155 52.10 7.37 7.77
N PRO A 156 52.23 7.45 6.42
CA PRO A 156 52.66 6.36 5.53
C PRO A 156 54.10 6.53 5.00
N THR A 157 54.67 5.46 4.39
CA THR A 157 55.55 5.41 3.17
C THR A 157 56.35 4.09 3.08
N PRO A 158 57.06 3.73 1.98
CA PRO A 158 56.90 4.04 0.54
C PRO A 158 57.05 2.84 -0.43
N SER A 159 56.78 3.14 -1.70
CA SER A 159 57.02 2.43 -2.98
C SER A 159 58.43 1.88 -3.23
N GLU A 160 58.54 0.74 -3.93
CA GLU A 160 59.69 0.42 -4.78
C GLU A 160 59.25 -0.24 -6.12
N LYS A 161 59.99 0.08 -7.20
CA LYS A 161 59.67 -0.08 -8.63
C LYS A 161 60.38 -1.31 -9.26
N PRO A 162 60.07 -1.67 -10.52
CA PRO A 162 60.23 -3.00 -11.13
C PRO A 162 61.51 -3.14 -11.96
N GLN A 163 61.85 -4.35 -12.42
CA GLN A 163 62.56 -4.59 -13.71
C GLN A 163 62.49 -6.07 -14.19
N PRO A 164 62.78 -6.34 -15.50
CA PRO A 164 62.13 -7.37 -16.32
C PRO A 164 63.11 -8.46 -16.85
N VAL A 165 62.67 -9.26 -17.85
CA VAL A 165 63.41 -9.69 -19.08
C VAL A 165 63.24 -11.19 -19.44
N GLN A 166 62.64 -11.43 -20.64
CA GLN A 166 62.93 -12.41 -21.73
C GLN A 166 63.12 -13.91 -21.38
N GLY A 167 62.77 -14.91 -22.20
CA GLY A 167 62.31 -14.99 -23.59
C GLY A 167 62.55 -16.42 -24.13
N LEU A 168 62.02 -16.68 -25.33
CA LEU A 168 62.43 -17.68 -26.35
C LEU A 168 62.08 -19.18 -26.22
N LYS A 169 61.25 -19.60 -27.19
CA LYS A 169 61.43 -20.68 -28.20
C LYS A 169 61.52 -22.16 -27.76
N GLY A 170 60.76 -23.01 -28.48
CA GLY A 170 61.33 -24.24 -29.06
C GLY A 170 60.46 -25.51 -29.10
N ARG A 171 59.70 -25.64 -30.18
CA ARG A 171 59.28 -26.84 -30.95
C ARG A 171 59.85 -28.26 -30.62
N LEU A 172 58.96 -29.25 -30.88
CA LEU A 172 59.12 -30.59 -31.50
C LEU A 172 59.14 -31.89 -30.64
N ASN A 173 58.04 -32.64 -30.78
CA ASN A 173 57.89 -34.09 -31.11
C ASN A 173 58.99 -35.11 -30.74
N GLN A 174 58.65 -36.07 -29.88
CA GLN A 174 58.56 -37.54 -30.11
C GLN A 174 58.73 -38.30 -28.79
N LYS A 175 57.75 -39.15 -28.45
CA LYS A 175 57.88 -40.24 -27.45
C LYS A 175 57.52 -41.54 -28.15
N VAL A 176 58.38 -42.56 -28.10
CA VAL A 176 57.95 -43.92 -27.71
C VAL A 176 59.10 -44.68 -27.03
N TYR A 177 58.70 -45.44 -26.00
CA TYR A 177 59.29 -46.62 -25.35
C TYR A 177 59.96 -46.49 -23.97
N GLY A 178 59.37 -47.22 -23.02
CA GLY A 178 60.07 -47.82 -21.88
C GLY A 178 59.69 -47.32 -20.49
N ILE A 179 58.40 -47.37 -20.10
CA ILE A 179 57.98 -47.04 -18.74
C ILE A 179 58.39 -48.18 -17.79
N ARG A 180 59.54 -48.00 -17.14
CA ARG A 180 60.00 -48.79 -15.99
C ARG A 180 59.06 -48.55 -14.80
N ALA A 181 58.74 -49.60 -14.05
CA ALA A 181 57.78 -49.64 -12.92
C ALA A 181 57.91 -48.53 -11.85
N LYS A 182 59.03 -47.78 -11.82
CA LYS A 182 59.19 -46.59 -10.97
C LYS A 182 58.29 -45.40 -11.38
N TRP A 183 57.86 -45.32 -12.64
CA TRP A 183 56.96 -44.26 -13.12
C TRP A 183 55.48 -44.49 -12.78
N LEU A 184 55.06 -45.74 -12.53
CA LEU A 184 53.71 -46.02 -12.03
C LEU A 184 53.53 -45.49 -10.60
N LEU A 185 54.56 -45.59 -9.77
CA LEU A 185 54.56 -45.05 -8.41
C LEU A 185 54.53 -43.52 -8.39
N LEU A 186 55.24 -42.87 -9.31
CA LEU A 186 55.16 -41.42 -9.50
C LEU A 186 53.79 -40.99 -10.04
N GLY A 187 53.18 -41.76 -10.94
CA GLY A 187 51.84 -41.50 -11.45
C GLY A 187 50.76 -41.58 -10.36
N VAL A 188 50.83 -42.57 -9.48
CA VAL A 188 49.93 -42.69 -8.33
C VAL A 188 50.15 -41.54 -7.34
N LEU A 189 51.40 -41.13 -7.08
CA LEU A 189 51.69 -40.00 -6.22
C LEU A 189 51.16 -38.67 -6.78
N ILE A 190 51.28 -38.46 -8.09
CA ILE A 190 50.74 -37.28 -8.79
C ILE A 190 49.20 -37.32 -8.76
N LEU A 191 48.57 -38.48 -8.94
CA LEU A 191 47.12 -38.61 -8.87
C LEU A 191 46.59 -38.28 -7.46
N VAL A 192 47.27 -38.74 -6.41
CA VAL A 192 46.94 -38.39 -5.01
C VAL A 192 47.12 -36.89 -4.76
N LEU A 193 48.18 -36.27 -5.31
CA LEU A 193 48.37 -34.82 -5.26
C LEU A 193 47.28 -34.05 -6.00
N ILE A 194 46.81 -34.53 -7.16
CA ILE A 194 45.71 -33.90 -7.92
C ILE A 194 44.39 -34.01 -7.16
N ILE A 195 44.11 -35.14 -6.51
CA ILE A 195 42.89 -35.30 -5.70
C ILE A 195 42.96 -34.44 -4.43
N ALA A 196 44.13 -34.38 -3.78
CA ALA A 196 44.34 -33.53 -2.60
C ALA A 196 44.26 -32.02 -2.92
N LEU A 197 44.78 -31.60 -4.08
CA LEU A 197 44.66 -30.21 -4.55
C LEU A 197 43.25 -29.90 -5.09
N GLY A 198 42.59 -30.87 -5.73
CA GLY A 198 41.23 -30.74 -6.27
C GLY A 198 40.15 -30.64 -5.18
N ALA A 199 40.37 -31.26 -4.01
CA ALA A 199 39.50 -31.10 -2.85
C ALA A 199 39.84 -29.84 -2.02
N GLY A 200 41.04 -29.27 -2.15
CA GLY A 200 41.53 -28.12 -1.37
C GLY A 200 41.35 -26.74 -2.02
N LEU A 201 41.13 -26.65 -3.34
CA LEU A 201 40.93 -25.39 -4.07
C LEU A 201 39.46 -25.06 -4.42
N GLY A 202 38.49 -25.83 -3.90
CA GLY A 202 37.06 -25.64 -4.14
C GLY A 202 36.35 -24.66 -3.19
N ALA A 203 37.05 -24.11 -2.20
CA ALA A 203 36.53 -23.13 -1.26
C ALA A 203 37.51 -21.96 -1.16
N GLY A 204 37.20 -20.80 -1.76
CA GLY A 204 37.91 -19.56 -1.44
C GLY A 204 38.52 -18.76 -2.59
N LEU A 205 37.97 -18.81 -3.81
CA LEU A 205 38.19 -17.77 -4.81
C LEU A 205 36.85 -17.16 -5.21
N SER A 206 36.22 -16.39 -4.30
CA SER A 206 35.29 -15.36 -4.74
C SER A 206 36.14 -14.33 -5.47
N SER A 207 36.14 -14.39 -6.79
CA SER A 207 36.63 -13.32 -7.63
C SER A 207 35.90 -12.04 -7.23
N SER A 208 36.57 -11.21 -6.46
CA SER A 208 36.29 -9.79 -6.38
C SER A 208 36.60 -9.19 -7.76
N SER A 209 35.74 -9.49 -8.75
CA SER A 209 35.45 -8.46 -9.73
C SER A 209 34.87 -7.34 -8.90
N LYS A 210 35.57 -6.21 -8.87
CA LYS A 210 34.90 -4.95 -8.64
C LYS A 210 33.97 -4.83 -9.83
N ASP A 211 32.80 -5.45 -9.72
CA ASP A 211 31.65 -5.07 -10.51
C ASP A 211 31.57 -3.57 -10.27
N HIS A 212 31.96 -2.80 -11.28
CA HIS A 212 31.35 -1.52 -11.50
C HIS A 212 29.88 -1.86 -11.62
N LYS A 213 29.19 -1.96 -10.46
CA LYS A 213 27.74 -2.09 -10.37
C LYS A 213 27.24 -1.06 -11.34
N ASP A 214 26.67 -1.54 -12.43
CA ASP A 214 26.09 -0.70 -13.45
C ASP A 214 25.24 0.32 -12.69
N GLN A 215 25.66 1.59 -12.65
CA GLN A 215 24.87 2.73 -12.13
C GLN A 215 23.60 2.96 -12.96
N ARG A 216 23.27 1.97 -13.78
CA ARG A 216 22.28 1.91 -14.81
C ARG A 216 21.47 0.63 -14.63
N SER A 217 21.32 0.02 -13.46
CA SER A 217 20.24 -0.96 -13.12
C SER A 217 19.46 -0.50 -11.87
N GLY A 218 18.24 -0.99 -11.65
CA GLY A 218 17.42 -0.61 -10.49
C GLY A 218 16.26 0.39 -10.67
N ALA A 219 15.39 0.41 -9.66
CA ALA A 219 14.39 1.47 -9.45
C ALA A 219 15.06 2.84 -9.31
N LEU A 220 14.31 3.91 -9.53
CA LEU A 220 14.77 5.27 -9.19
C LEU A 220 14.87 5.42 -7.67
N ASN A 221 15.92 6.06 -7.17
CA ASN A 221 16.05 6.38 -5.73
C ASN A 221 14.88 7.26 -5.28
N GLY A 222 14.18 6.86 -4.24
CA GLY A 222 13.01 7.58 -3.73
C GLY A 222 11.76 7.41 -4.60
N THR A 223 11.73 6.42 -5.51
CA THR A 223 10.53 6.18 -6.33
C THR A 223 9.30 6.02 -5.43
N ARG A 224 8.21 6.69 -5.80
CA ARG A 224 6.89 6.33 -5.25
C ARG A 224 6.49 4.96 -5.77
N ILE A 225 5.70 4.25 -4.98
CA ILE A 225 5.25 2.88 -5.26
C ILE A 225 3.73 2.89 -5.15
N ALA A 226 3.05 2.31 -6.13
CA ALA A 226 1.62 2.10 -6.08
C ALA A 226 1.28 0.63 -6.32
N LEU A 227 0.18 0.18 -5.74
CA LEU A 227 -0.31 -1.19 -5.89
C LEU A 227 -1.70 -1.18 -6.53
N ALA A 228 -1.94 -2.18 -7.37
CA ALA A 228 -3.25 -2.54 -7.88
C ALA A 228 -3.44 -4.04 -7.71
N THR A 229 -4.66 -4.48 -7.41
CA THR A 229 -5.01 -5.90 -7.36
C THR A 229 -5.73 -6.29 -8.66
N GLN A 230 -5.41 -7.47 -9.19
CA GLN A 230 -6.02 -8.01 -10.41
C GLN A 230 -6.50 -9.44 -10.15
N VAL A 231 -7.71 -9.74 -10.63
CA VAL A 231 -8.26 -11.10 -10.63
C VAL A 231 -8.54 -11.50 -12.08
N PHE A 232 -7.99 -12.62 -12.52
CA PHE A 232 -8.28 -13.19 -13.85
C PHE A 232 -9.35 -14.27 -13.73
N ALA A 233 -10.20 -14.40 -14.76
CA ALA A 233 -11.26 -15.39 -14.77
C ALA A 233 -10.67 -16.82 -14.69
N GLY A 234 -10.99 -17.54 -13.61
CA GLY A 234 -10.50 -18.90 -13.37
C GLY A 234 -9.34 -18.99 -12.38
N ASP A 235 -8.73 -17.87 -12.00
CA ASP A 235 -7.68 -17.86 -10.98
C ASP A 235 -8.30 -17.88 -9.58
N THR A 236 -7.78 -18.76 -8.73
CA THR A 236 -8.10 -18.79 -7.29
C THR A 236 -7.21 -17.87 -6.47
N GLU A 237 -6.13 -17.35 -7.07
CA GLU A 237 -5.18 -16.45 -6.41
C GLU A 237 -5.24 -15.04 -7.01
N GLU A 238 -5.27 -14.04 -6.15
CA GLU A 238 -5.18 -12.64 -6.54
C GLU A 238 -3.77 -12.32 -7.04
N SER A 239 -3.68 -11.65 -8.18
CA SER A 239 -2.44 -11.09 -8.69
C SER A 239 -2.25 -9.68 -8.12
N LEU A 240 -1.07 -9.38 -7.59
CA LEU A 240 -0.71 -8.02 -7.18
C LEU A 240 0.14 -7.39 -8.27
N VAL A 241 -0.16 -6.15 -8.64
CA VAL A 241 0.64 -5.38 -9.59
C VAL A 241 1.21 -4.17 -8.89
N MET A 242 2.53 -4.05 -8.93
CA MET A 242 3.28 -2.96 -8.34
C MET A 242 3.81 -2.06 -9.43
N TYR A 243 3.50 -0.77 -9.33
CA TYR A 243 4.02 0.27 -10.20
C TYR A 243 5.12 1.05 -9.48
N PHE A 244 6.21 1.30 -10.18
CA PHE A 244 7.33 2.09 -9.68
C PHE A 244 8.01 2.80 -10.84
N GLN A 245 8.75 3.86 -10.53
CA GLN A 245 9.59 4.54 -11.50
C GLN A 245 10.96 3.87 -11.57
N HIS A 246 11.32 3.50 -12.78
CA HIS A 246 12.66 3.07 -13.12
C HIS A 246 13.56 4.30 -13.31
N ARG A 247 14.86 4.17 -13.03
CA ARG A 247 15.84 5.27 -13.16
C ARG A 247 15.92 5.94 -14.55
N THR A 248 15.37 5.33 -15.60
CA THR A 248 15.22 5.93 -16.94
C THR A 248 14.08 6.95 -17.02
N GLY A 249 13.32 7.13 -15.94
CA GLY A 249 12.12 7.96 -15.88
C GLY A 249 10.84 7.22 -16.25
N GLN A 250 10.93 6.01 -16.80
CA GLN A 250 9.76 5.20 -17.15
C GLN A 250 9.04 4.70 -15.90
N ILE A 251 7.71 4.68 -15.92
CA ILE A 251 6.93 3.88 -14.97
C ILE A 251 6.88 2.46 -15.50
N ARG A 252 7.32 1.51 -14.68
CA ARG A 252 7.27 0.07 -14.98
C ARG A 252 6.40 -0.64 -13.95
N TYR A 253 6.04 -1.88 -14.24
CA TYR A 253 5.30 -2.71 -13.31
C TYR A 253 5.91 -4.09 -13.09
N MET A 254 5.70 -4.63 -11.90
CA MET A 254 5.93 -6.03 -11.55
C MET A 254 4.62 -6.67 -11.14
N THR A 255 4.48 -7.96 -11.40
CA THR A 255 3.32 -8.76 -11.02
C THR A 255 3.72 -9.85 -10.06
N PHE A 256 2.91 -10.07 -9.02
CA PHE A 256 3.02 -11.19 -8.12
C PHE A 256 1.93 -12.20 -8.45
N ALA A 257 2.33 -13.38 -8.89
CA ALA A 257 1.42 -14.48 -9.19
C ALA A 257 2.11 -15.81 -8.84
N ASN A 258 1.33 -16.79 -8.36
CA ASN A 258 1.84 -18.11 -7.99
C ASN A 258 3.03 -18.05 -7.01
N GLY A 259 2.98 -17.12 -6.04
CA GLY A 259 4.01 -16.96 -5.03
C GLY A 259 5.31 -16.30 -5.51
N GLN A 260 5.38 -15.75 -6.74
CA GLN A 260 6.60 -15.18 -7.30
C GLN A 260 6.35 -13.81 -7.94
N TRP A 261 7.33 -12.90 -7.80
CA TRP A 261 7.36 -11.62 -8.49
C TRP A 261 8.02 -11.77 -9.87
N SER A 262 7.43 -11.15 -10.90
CA SER A 262 7.95 -11.12 -12.26
C SER A 262 7.71 -9.77 -12.93
N GLY A 263 8.53 -9.41 -13.92
CA GLY A 263 8.43 -8.13 -14.64
C GLY A 263 9.50 -7.11 -14.20
N GLY A 264 9.18 -5.82 -14.32
CA GLY A 264 10.06 -4.70 -14.00
C GLY A 264 11.11 -4.35 -15.08
N ASN A 265 11.13 -5.08 -16.19
CA ASN A 265 12.04 -4.85 -17.33
C ASN A 265 11.40 -3.93 -18.39
N ALA A 266 12.12 -3.68 -19.49
CA ALA A 266 11.65 -2.85 -20.61
C ALA A 266 10.38 -3.38 -21.32
N SER A 267 10.01 -4.65 -21.15
CA SER A 267 8.74 -5.18 -21.69
C SER A 267 7.52 -4.84 -20.84
N THR A 268 7.74 -4.40 -19.59
CA THR A 268 6.68 -4.05 -18.62
C THR A 268 6.62 -2.55 -18.38
N VAL A 269 6.78 -1.74 -19.43
CA VAL A 269 6.66 -0.28 -19.33
C VAL A 269 5.19 0.11 -19.38
N PHE A 270 4.77 0.88 -18.38
CA PHE A 270 3.41 1.41 -18.26
C PHE A 270 3.31 2.84 -18.79
N ALA A 271 4.34 3.67 -18.56
CA ALA A 271 4.41 5.03 -19.08
C ALA A 271 5.85 5.44 -19.43
N HIS A 272 6.01 6.13 -20.56
CA HIS A 272 7.31 6.59 -21.07
C HIS A 272 7.62 8.06 -20.76
N ASN A 273 6.61 8.86 -20.42
CA ASN A 273 6.70 10.32 -20.33
C ASN A 273 6.53 10.84 -18.89
N ALA A 274 6.76 10.01 -17.88
CA ALA A 274 6.69 10.45 -16.49
C ALA A 274 7.82 11.43 -16.13
N LYS A 275 7.51 12.46 -15.34
CA LYS A 275 8.51 13.33 -14.69
C LYS A 275 9.40 12.49 -13.77
N MET A 276 10.67 12.82 -13.61
CA MET A 276 11.50 12.15 -12.60
C MET A 276 10.93 12.39 -11.19
N ASN A 277 11.00 11.39 -10.32
CA ASN A 277 10.37 11.37 -8.99
C ASN A 277 8.85 11.65 -8.99
N THR A 278 8.18 11.33 -10.10
CA THR A 278 6.73 11.52 -10.20
C THR A 278 6.00 10.78 -9.08
N PRO A 279 4.93 11.36 -8.50
CA PRO A 279 4.06 10.57 -7.65
C PRO A 279 3.36 9.50 -8.47
N ILE A 280 3.09 8.36 -7.84
CA ILE A 280 2.36 7.25 -8.47
C ILE A 280 1.25 6.87 -7.51
N ALA A 281 0.01 6.88 -8.01
CA ALA A 281 -1.15 6.40 -7.27
C ALA A 281 -1.93 5.44 -8.17
N ALA A 282 -2.56 4.41 -7.59
CA ALA A 282 -3.32 3.44 -8.36
C ALA A 282 -4.60 3.03 -7.65
N VAL A 283 -5.63 2.72 -8.44
CA VAL A 283 -6.89 2.14 -7.97
C VAL A 283 -7.24 0.96 -8.88
N SER A 284 -7.79 -0.09 -8.31
CA SER A 284 -8.24 -1.29 -9.02
C SER A 284 -9.63 -1.71 -8.59
N TYR A 285 -10.39 -2.22 -9.55
CA TYR A 285 -11.77 -2.65 -9.34
C TYR A 285 -12.19 -3.74 -10.32
N VAL A 286 -13.22 -4.51 -9.97
CA VAL A 286 -13.93 -5.41 -10.88
C VAL A 286 -15.32 -4.88 -11.19
N TRP A 287 -15.60 -4.84 -12.47
CA TRP A 287 -16.89 -4.46 -13.02
C TRP A 287 -17.29 -5.44 -14.12
N ASN A 288 -18.49 -6.01 -14.02
CA ASN A 288 -18.99 -7.04 -14.94
C ASN A 288 -18.01 -8.22 -15.16
N GLY A 289 -17.33 -8.67 -14.09
CA GLY A 289 -16.37 -9.76 -14.14
C GLY A 289 -15.02 -9.44 -14.78
N VAL A 290 -14.78 -8.18 -15.15
CA VAL A 290 -13.53 -7.68 -15.74
C VAL A 290 -12.76 -6.89 -14.68
N SER A 291 -11.48 -7.20 -14.50
CA SER A 291 -10.59 -6.43 -13.61
C SER A 291 -10.03 -5.23 -14.36
N PHE A 292 -10.17 -4.05 -13.78
CA PHE A 292 -9.65 -2.79 -14.25
C PHE A 292 -8.64 -2.24 -13.25
N TRP A 293 -7.66 -1.51 -13.76
CA TRP A 293 -6.74 -0.72 -12.95
C TRP A 293 -6.48 0.62 -13.61
N ARG A 294 -6.26 1.63 -12.79
CA ARG A 294 -5.94 3.00 -13.20
C ARG A 294 -4.73 3.46 -12.43
N VAL A 295 -3.79 4.08 -13.14
CA VAL A 295 -2.57 4.62 -12.56
C VAL A 295 -2.49 6.10 -12.90
N PHE A 296 -2.19 6.88 -11.88
CA PHE A 296 -2.06 8.33 -11.93
C PHE A 296 -0.59 8.70 -11.72
N TYR A 297 -0.08 9.60 -12.54
CA TYR A 297 1.27 10.13 -12.43
C TYR A 297 1.38 11.53 -13.02
N VAL A 298 2.43 12.26 -12.69
CA VAL A 298 2.77 13.55 -13.31
C VAL A 298 3.75 13.34 -14.47
N ASP A 299 3.43 13.87 -15.64
CA ASP A 299 4.28 13.77 -16.82
C ASP A 299 5.36 14.87 -16.89
N VAL A 300 6.26 14.76 -17.86
CA VAL A 300 7.34 15.72 -18.11
C VAL A 300 6.88 17.15 -18.44
N THR A 301 5.59 17.36 -18.69
CA THR A 301 4.99 18.70 -18.89
C THR A 301 4.31 19.24 -17.62
N ASN A 302 4.53 18.58 -16.49
CA ASN A 302 3.91 18.87 -15.19
C ASN A 302 2.38 18.85 -15.25
N VAL A 303 1.83 17.81 -15.91
CA VAL A 303 0.39 17.55 -15.96
C VAL A 303 0.10 16.17 -15.37
N ILE A 304 -0.95 16.07 -14.55
CA ILE A 304 -1.43 14.77 -14.06
C ILE A 304 -2.02 13.98 -15.22
N ARG A 305 -1.53 12.76 -15.40
CA ARG A 305 -1.99 11.78 -16.36
C ARG A 305 -2.66 10.63 -15.65
N GLU A 306 -3.76 10.18 -16.24
CA GLU A 306 -4.43 8.93 -15.95
C GLU A 306 -4.20 7.98 -17.13
N VAL A 307 -3.80 6.76 -16.82
CA VAL A 307 -3.70 5.66 -17.76
C VAL A 307 -4.38 4.45 -17.14
N TRP A 308 -5.14 3.70 -17.91
CA TRP A 308 -5.90 2.56 -17.42
C TRP A 308 -5.68 1.31 -18.28
N GLY A 309 -5.94 0.15 -17.69
CA GLY A 309 -5.92 -1.12 -18.39
C GLY A 309 -6.96 -2.09 -17.81
N ALA A 310 -7.19 -3.20 -18.50
CA ALA A 310 -8.07 -4.25 -18.05
C ALA A 310 -7.47 -5.64 -18.35
N ASN A 311 -7.90 -6.64 -17.59
CA ASN A 311 -7.39 -8.01 -17.72
C ASN A 311 -7.81 -8.69 -19.05
N ASN A 312 -8.73 -8.10 -19.79
CA ASN A 312 -9.22 -8.59 -21.08
C ASN A 312 -8.80 -7.71 -22.27
N THR A 313 -7.99 -6.66 -22.05
CA THR A 313 -7.46 -5.81 -23.12
C THR A 313 -5.96 -6.04 -23.32
N GLN A 314 -5.47 -5.80 -24.54
CA GLN A 314 -4.04 -5.80 -24.83
C GLN A 314 -3.49 -4.38 -24.68
N GLY A 315 -2.87 -4.08 -23.54
CA GLY A 315 -2.16 -2.82 -23.32
C GLY A 315 -2.90 -1.84 -22.41
N VAL A 316 -2.57 -0.55 -22.56
CA VAL A 316 -3.06 0.54 -21.71
C VAL A 316 -3.63 1.67 -22.56
N GLU A 317 -4.62 2.35 -22.02
CA GLU A 317 -5.33 3.45 -22.67
C GLU A 317 -5.26 4.73 -21.82
N LEU A 318 -5.42 5.88 -22.46
CA LEU A 318 -5.49 7.17 -21.76
C LEU A 318 -6.83 7.28 -21.03
N GLY A 319 -6.79 7.80 -19.79
CA GLY A 319 -7.98 8.07 -18.99
C GLY A 319 -8.63 9.41 -19.29
N TYR A 320 -9.86 9.58 -18.79
CA TYR A 320 -10.66 10.79 -18.97
C TYR A 320 -10.08 12.02 -18.26
N LEU A 321 -9.28 11.83 -17.20
CA LEU A 321 -8.62 12.94 -16.50
C LEU A 321 -7.74 13.77 -17.43
N ASN A 322 -7.20 13.15 -18.49
CA ASN A 322 -6.23 13.78 -19.38
C ASN A 322 -6.79 14.97 -20.15
N SER A 323 -8.12 15.07 -20.34
CA SER A 323 -8.75 16.22 -20.99
C SER A 323 -8.75 17.49 -20.12
N TYR A 324 -8.54 17.36 -18.81
CA TYR A 324 -8.59 18.47 -17.86
C TYR A 324 -7.26 19.23 -17.75
N ASN A 325 -6.15 18.64 -18.21
CA ASN A 325 -4.80 19.22 -18.16
C ASN A 325 -4.44 19.82 -16.79
N ILE A 326 -4.64 19.03 -15.73
CA ILE A 326 -4.43 19.47 -14.35
C ILE A 326 -2.93 19.59 -14.08
N SER A 327 -2.49 20.79 -13.69
CA SER A 327 -1.14 21.02 -13.18
C SER A 327 -1.12 20.90 -11.66
N PRO A 328 -0.38 19.92 -11.09
CA PRO A 328 -0.13 19.84 -9.66
C PRO A 328 0.96 20.83 -9.25
N MET A 329 1.33 20.81 -7.97
CA MET A 329 2.56 21.43 -7.48
C MET A 329 3.76 21.02 -8.34
N ASP A 330 4.58 21.98 -8.78
CA ASP A 330 5.78 21.72 -9.57
C ASP A 330 6.99 21.47 -8.66
N ASP A 331 7.07 20.24 -8.14
CA ASP A 331 8.17 19.78 -7.28
C ASP A 331 8.59 18.35 -7.66
N ASP A 332 9.68 17.85 -7.09
CA ASP A 332 10.12 16.46 -7.19
C ASP A 332 9.47 15.57 -6.11
N GLN A 333 8.85 16.18 -5.09
CA GLN A 333 8.09 15.49 -4.07
C GLN A 333 6.68 16.06 -4.04
N ILE A 334 5.75 15.35 -4.67
CA ILE A 334 4.35 15.76 -4.78
C ILE A 334 3.50 14.73 -4.04
N GLY A 335 2.66 15.20 -3.12
CA GLY A 335 1.65 14.38 -2.47
C GLY A 335 0.51 14.05 -3.42
N MET A 336 0.18 12.77 -3.58
CA MET A 336 -0.95 12.31 -4.37
C MET A 336 -1.46 10.98 -3.87
N VAL A 337 -2.79 10.81 -3.85
CA VAL A 337 -3.44 9.52 -3.56
C VAL A 337 -4.72 9.40 -4.38
N VAL A 338 -5.10 8.16 -4.70
CA VAL A 338 -6.41 7.86 -5.25
C VAL A 338 -7.14 6.89 -4.33
N CYS A 339 -8.43 7.15 -4.10
CA CYS A 339 -9.26 6.45 -3.13
C CYS A 339 -10.47 5.87 -3.84
N TRP A 340 -10.72 4.59 -3.64
CA TRP A 340 -11.97 3.98 -4.08
C TRP A 340 -13.17 4.56 -3.32
N ASP A 341 -14.17 5.04 -4.05
CA ASP A 341 -15.41 5.60 -3.50
C ASP A 341 -16.64 4.71 -3.75
N GLY A 342 -16.52 3.74 -4.66
CA GLY A 342 -17.61 2.81 -4.93
C GLY A 342 -17.97 1.92 -3.74
N PRO A 343 -19.10 1.21 -3.81
CA PRO A 343 -19.48 0.27 -2.78
C PRO A 343 -18.40 -0.81 -2.65
N THR A 344 -18.06 -1.14 -1.41
CA THR A 344 -17.35 -2.38 -1.11
C THR A 344 -18.42 -3.44 -0.89
N THR A 345 -18.50 -4.45 -1.76
CA THR A 345 -19.23 -5.66 -1.38
C THR A 345 -18.47 -6.31 -0.23
N GLU A 346 -19.16 -6.89 0.76
CA GLU A 346 -18.60 -7.57 1.94
C GLU A 346 -17.66 -8.76 1.65
N SER A 347 -17.22 -8.94 0.41
CA SER A 347 -16.29 -10.01 0.00
C SER A 347 -14.89 -9.73 0.54
N THR A 348 -14.51 -10.44 1.61
CA THR A 348 -13.21 -11.10 1.93
C THR A 348 -11.85 -10.48 1.59
N TYR A 349 -11.76 -9.39 0.83
CA TYR A 349 -10.55 -8.80 0.28
C TYR A 349 -10.31 -7.49 1.01
N ALA A 350 -9.42 -7.52 2.00
CA ALA A 350 -9.32 -6.49 3.01
C ALA A 350 -8.76 -5.13 2.53
N ASN A 351 -8.43 -4.89 1.24
CA ASN A 351 -7.56 -3.76 0.86
C ASN A 351 -7.84 -3.11 -0.50
N GLY A 352 -8.87 -2.27 -0.57
CA GLY A 352 -9.00 -1.29 -1.67
C GLY A 352 -9.41 -1.87 -3.02
N TYR A 353 -9.87 -3.12 -3.05
CA TYR A 353 -10.46 -3.74 -4.23
C TYR A 353 -11.96 -3.46 -4.29
N GLY A 354 -12.38 -2.66 -5.27
CA GLY A 354 -13.79 -2.40 -5.52
C GLY A 354 -14.42 -3.52 -6.33
N GLN A 355 -15.42 -4.24 -5.83
CA GLN A 355 -16.19 -5.17 -6.64
C GLN A 355 -17.62 -4.65 -6.80
N ILE A 356 -18.00 -4.31 -8.04
CA ILE A 356 -19.30 -3.70 -8.34
C ILE A 356 -20.28 -4.73 -8.96
N GLY A 357 -19.84 -5.95 -9.30
CA GLY A 357 -20.70 -6.95 -9.94
C GLY A 357 -21.36 -6.40 -11.22
N ASP A 358 -22.63 -6.75 -11.45
CA ASP A 358 -23.48 -6.22 -12.53
C ASP A 358 -24.14 -4.88 -12.17
N ALA A 359 -23.70 -4.23 -11.09
CA ALA A 359 -24.34 -3.01 -10.63
C ALA A 359 -24.06 -1.84 -11.58
N ALA A 360 -24.92 -0.83 -11.50
CA ALA A 360 -24.92 0.30 -12.42
C ALA A 360 -23.57 1.05 -12.41
N ALA A 361 -23.16 1.55 -13.58
CA ALA A 361 -21.96 2.36 -13.73
C ALA A 361 -21.93 3.60 -12.81
N SER A 362 -23.09 4.07 -12.34
CA SER A 362 -23.22 5.15 -11.34
C SER A 362 -22.61 4.83 -9.98
N LEU A 363 -22.31 3.57 -9.68
CA LEU A 363 -21.64 3.16 -8.45
C LEU A 363 -20.11 3.14 -8.60
N LEU A 364 -19.59 3.28 -9.83
CA LEU A 364 -18.17 3.35 -10.09
C LEU A 364 -17.67 4.77 -9.82
N SER A 365 -17.00 4.95 -8.68
CA SER A 365 -16.45 6.24 -8.27
C SER A 365 -15.09 6.07 -7.59
N TRP A 366 -14.22 7.05 -7.79
CA TRP A 366 -12.97 7.21 -7.02
C TRP A 366 -12.61 8.68 -6.90
N ARG A 367 -11.80 9.00 -5.88
CA ARG A 367 -11.31 10.34 -5.60
C ARG A 367 -9.82 10.43 -5.80
N LEU A 368 -9.39 11.38 -6.61
CA LEU A 368 -8.00 11.81 -6.70
C LEU A 368 -7.79 13.00 -5.78
N VAL A 369 -6.85 12.89 -4.85
CA VAL A 369 -6.40 13.99 -3.99
C VAL A 369 -4.94 14.27 -4.34
N TYR A 370 -4.62 15.51 -4.70
CA TYR A 370 -3.28 15.89 -5.16
C TYR A 370 -2.85 17.25 -4.62
N ALA A 371 -1.56 17.43 -4.36
CA ALA A 371 -1.00 18.69 -3.92
C ALA A 371 -1.02 19.70 -5.08
N SER A 372 -1.70 20.82 -4.86
CA SER A 372 -1.72 21.96 -5.79
C SER A 372 -0.60 22.97 -5.51
N ASN A 373 -0.13 23.00 -4.26
CA ASN A 373 1.03 23.76 -3.79
C ASN A 373 1.56 23.11 -2.49
N GLU A 374 2.55 23.73 -1.86
CA GLU A 374 3.25 23.22 -0.67
C GLU A 374 2.33 23.00 0.55
N THR A 375 1.16 23.64 0.61
CA THR A 375 0.29 23.65 1.80
C THR A 375 -1.16 23.25 1.52
N THR A 376 -1.49 22.90 0.28
CA THR A 376 -2.88 22.77 -0.18
C THR A 376 -3.06 21.60 -1.12
N PHE A 377 -4.02 20.72 -0.80
CA PHE A 377 -4.49 19.68 -1.70
C PHE A 377 -5.80 20.07 -2.38
N GLN A 378 -5.97 19.59 -3.61
CA GLN A 378 -7.23 19.62 -4.35
C GLN A 378 -7.79 18.22 -4.44
N GLN A 379 -9.11 18.12 -4.48
CA GLN A 379 -9.81 16.86 -4.64
C GLN A 379 -10.66 16.87 -5.91
N MET A 380 -10.59 15.78 -6.66
CA MET A 380 -11.46 15.51 -7.81
C MET A 380 -12.08 14.13 -7.69
N THR A 381 -13.31 13.99 -8.16
CA THR A 381 -14.05 12.73 -8.11
C THR A 381 -14.45 12.31 -9.52
N TYR A 382 -14.18 11.07 -9.86
CA TYR A 382 -14.64 10.44 -11.09
C TYR A 382 -16.03 9.85 -10.90
N HIS A 383 -16.93 10.08 -11.85
CA HIS A 383 -18.26 9.49 -11.87
C HIS A 383 -18.40 8.55 -13.07
N GLY A 384 -18.60 7.26 -12.82
CA GLY A 384 -18.58 6.23 -13.87
C GLY A 384 -19.75 6.24 -14.84
N ASP A 385 -20.90 6.81 -14.45
CA ASP A 385 -22.07 6.97 -15.31
C ASP A 385 -21.88 8.04 -16.39
N THR A 386 -21.24 9.15 -16.03
CA THR A 386 -20.94 10.27 -16.94
C THR A 386 -19.55 10.20 -17.54
N GLN A 387 -18.66 9.40 -16.95
CA GLN A 387 -17.23 9.32 -17.27
C GLN A 387 -16.50 10.65 -17.13
N LEU A 388 -16.95 11.50 -16.22
CA LEU A 388 -16.41 12.84 -15.99
C LEU A 388 -15.78 12.96 -14.60
N TYR A 389 -14.82 13.87 -14.50
CA TYR A 389 -14.29 14.34 -13.22
C TYR A 389 -14.99 15.64 -12.80
N THR A 390 -15.32 15.72 -11.51
CA THR A 390 -15.80 16.96 -10.86
C THR A 390 -14.82 17.39 -9.78
N SER A 391 -14.51 18.69 -9.74
CA SER A 391 -13.79 19.28 -8.61
C SER A 391 -14.67 19.22 -7.36
N GLU A 392 -14.08 18.87 -6.23
CA GLU A 392 -14.75 18.92 -4.92
C GLU A 392 -14.11 19.99 -4.03
N GLN A 393 -13.59 19.59 -2.87
CA GLN A 393 -13.10 20.47 -1.81
C GLN A 393 -11.59 20.70 -1.95
N THR A 394 -11.18 21.91 -1.55
CA THR A 394 -9.78 22.25 -1.30
C THR A 394 -9.45 21.96 0.16
N LEU A 395 -8.30 21.34 0.41
CA LEU A 395 -7.84 20.93 1.73
C LEU A 395 -6.58 21.74 2.10
N PRO A 396 -6.73 22.85 2.84
CA PRO A 396 -5.60 23.69 3.23
C PRO A 396 -4.86 23.12 4.45
N ASN A 397 -3.67 23.68 4.73
CA ASN A 397 -2.84 23.38 5.89
C ASN A 397 -2.33 21.93 5.96
N LEU A 398 -2.12 21.32 4.80
CA LEU A 398 -1.55 19.99 4.66
C LEU A 398 -0.22 20.08 3.92
N ASN A 399 0.78 19.31 4.33
CA ASN A 399 2.08 19.29 3.67
C ASN A 399 1.99 18.65 2.27
N GLY A 400 2.15 19.48 1.24
CA GLY A 400 2.06 19.11 -0.18
C GLY A 400 3.14 18.14 -0.66
N HIS A 401 4.22 17.92 0.10
CA HIS A 401 5.31 17.00 -0.27
C HIS A 401 5.09 15.56 0.21
N ALA A 402 4.23 15.37 1.21
CA ALA A 402 3.87 14.06 1.74
C ALA A 402 2.68 13.47 0.98
N ALA A 403 2.76 12.18 0.63
CA ALA A 403 1.64 11.50 -0.01
C ALA A 403 0.66 11.00 1.05
N PRO A 404 -0.60 11.46 1.05
CA PRO A 404 -1.60 11.00 2.02
C PRO A 404 -2.02 9.55 1.76
N ALA A 405 -2.61 8.93 2.77
CA ALA A 405 -3.36 7.68 2.61
C ALA A 405 -4.86 7.98 2.68
N CYS A 406 -5.66 7.07 2.15
CA CYS A 406 -7.09 7.15 2.30
C CYS A 406 -7.73 5.76 2.40
N HIS A 407 -8.92 5.76 2.99
CA HIS A 407 -9.70 4.56 3.21
C HIS A 407 -11.20 4.90 3.13
N ASN A 408 -11.99 3.94 2.72
CA ASN A 408 -13.44 4.05 2.69
C ASN A 408 -14.03 2.94 3.55
N GLN A 409 -14.77 3.32 4.59
CA GLN A 409 -15.38 2.38 5.53
C GLN A 409 -16.86 2.21 5.21
N GLY A 410 -17.27 0.94 5.09
CA GLY A 410 -18.63 0.57 4.72
C GLY A 410 -18.88 0.67 3.22
N SER A 411 -20.16 0.64 2.83
CA SER A 411 -20.60 0.75 1.43
C SER A 411 -20.47 2.18 0.88
N GLY A 412 -19.39 2.90 1.21
CA GLY A 412 -19.13 4.26 0.74
C GLY A 412 -19.55 5.39 1.68
N SER A 413 -20.03 5.10 2.89
CA SER A 413 -20.63 6.13 3.75
C SER A 413 -19.60 7.01 4.45
N VAL A 414 -18.48 6.47 4.95
CA VAL A 414 -17.46 7.29 5.64
C VAL A 414 -16.11 7.14 4.97
N LEU A 415 -15.59 8.28 4.52
CA LEU A 415 -14.29 8.40 3.90
C LEU A 415 -13.28 8.86 4.94
N TYR A 416 -12.06 8.36 4.85
CA TYR A 416 -10.94 8.79 5.67
C TYR A 416 -9.79 9.24 4.79
N LEU A 417 -9.15 10.32 5.21
CA LEU A 417 -7.91 10.82 4.64
C LEU A 417 -6.90 10.96 5.79
N MET A 418 -5.79 10.25 5.71
CA MET A 418 -4.67 10.40 6.65
C MET A 418 -3.59 11.22 5.96
N ALA A 419 -3.39 12.45 6.42
CA ALA A 419 -2.52 13.43 5.76
C ALA A 419 -1.57 14.08 6.76
N LEU A 420 -0.37 14.43 6.28
CA LEU A 420 0.63 15.13 7.07
C LEU A 420 0.29 16.63 7.13
N ASP A 421 0.29 17.22 8.31
CA ASP A 421 0.16 18.67 8.48
C ASP A 421 1.52 19.39 8.31
N LEU A 422 1.50 20.71 8.47
CA LEU A 422 2.69 21.56 8.40
C LEU A 422 3.60 21.45 9.64
N GLN A 423 3.23 20.63 10.63
CA GLN A 423 3.98 20.36 11.86
C GLN A 423 4.58 18.95 11.89
N SER A 424 4.64 18.27 10.74
CA SER A 424 5.16 16.91 10.61
C SER A 424 4.35 15.90 11.46
N GLN A 425 3.03 16.09 11.55
CA GLN A 425 2.11 15.17 12.23
C GLN A 425 1.05 14.64 11.25
N ILE A 426 0.83 13.32 11.26
CA ILE A 426 -0.29 12.76 10.51
C ILE A 426 -1.56 13.03 11.30
N ASN A 427 -2.51 13.70 10.65
CA ASN A 427 -3.87 13.87 11.12
C ASN A 427 -4.80 12.92 10.38
N VAL A 428 -5.84 12.44 11.06
CA VAL A 428 -6.92 11.65 10.44
C VAL A 428 -8.14 12.52 10.25
N TYR A 429 -8.52 12.72 8.99
CA TYR A 429 -9.75 13.41 8.59
C TYR A 429 -10.79 12.39 8.17
N TRP A 430 -12.05 12.71 8.38
CA TRP A 430 -13.18 11.91 7.92
C TRP A 430 -14.24 12.77 7.24
N LYS A 431 -14.99 12.17 6.32
CA LYS A 431 -16.14 12.79 5.63
C LYS A 431 -17.23 11.74 5.49
N ASP A 432 -18.38 11.95 6.12
CA ASP A 432 -19.55 11.10 5.93
C ASP A 432 -20.37 11.62 4.73
N THR A 433 -20.64 10.75 3.76
CA THR A 433 -21.37 11.07 2.53
C THR A 433 -22.84 10.65 2.61
N ASN A 434 -23.26 10.00 3.70
CA ASN A 434 -24.61 9.49 3.87
C ASN A 434 -25.60 10.62 4.18
N THR A 435 -26.30 11.08 3.16
CA THR A 435 -27.31 12.14 3.26
C THR A 435 -28.59 11.73 3.99
N ASP A 436 -28.76 10.43 4.30
CA ASP A 436 -29.90 9.95 5.10
C ASP A 436 -29.70 10.17 6.61
N LEU A 437 -28.46 10.47 7.04
CA LEU A 437 -28.15 10.82 8.42
C LEU A 437 -28.48 12.29 8.72
N THR A 438 -28.73 12.59 9.99
CA THR A 438 -28.98 13.97 10.43
C THR A 438 -27.67 14.75 10.48
N ASN A 439 -27.57 15.80 9.68
CA ASN A 439 -26.43 16.72 9.71
C ASN A 439 -26.43 17.52 11.02
N THR A 440 -25.36 17.38 11.81
CA THR A 440 -25.18 18.07 13.09
C THR A 440 -23.80 18.71 13.18
N SER A 441 -23.57 19.62 14.13
CA SER A 441 -22.24 20.22 14.33
C SER A 441 -21.20 19.22 14.82
N SER A 442 -21.60 18.17 15.55
CA SER A 442 -20.72 17.10 16.01
C SER A 442 -20.49 16.01 14.96
N HIS A 443 -21.40 15.89 14.00
CA HIS A 443 -21.34 14.91 12.93
C HIS A 443 -21.82 15.55 11.62
N PRO A 444 -20.97 16.37 10.97
CA PRO A 444 -21.35 17.07 9.75
C PRO A 444 -21.33 16.12 8.54
N ILE A 445 -22.34 16.25 7.67
CA ILE A 445 -22.43 15.46 6.44
C ILE A 445 -21.78 16.23 5.28
N ASN A 446 -21.01 15.52 4.45
CA ASN A 446 -20.26 16.01 3.30
C ASN A 446 -19.18 17.08 3.61
N VAL A 447 -18.65 17.08 4.83
CA VAL A 447 -17.59 17.99 5.27
C VAL A 447 -16.41 17.20 5.83
N TRP A 448 -15.20 17.47 5.33
CA TRP A 448 -13.97 16.93 5.92
C TRP A 448 -13.77 17.49 7.32
N THR A 449 -13.71 16.60 8.31
CA THR A 449 -13.59 16.91 9.74
C THR A 449 -12.39 16.19 10.32
N ASN A 450 -11.56 16.87 11.08
CA ASN A 450 -10.42 16.26 11.77
C ASN A 450 -10.92 15.43 12.97
N ALA A 451 -10.47 14.18 13.10
CA ALA A 451 -10.86 13.27 14.18
C ALA A 451 -10.05 13.44 15.48
N SER A 452 -9.20 14.46 15.58
CA SER A 452 -8.31 14.72 16.72
C SER A 452 -7.28 13.61 17.01
N VAL A 453 -6.98 12.79 16.01
CA VAL A 453 -5.87 11.82 16.06
C VAL A 453 -4.65 12.43 15.40
N ALA A 454 -3.54 12.48 16.14
CA ALA A 454 -2.26 12.99 15.65
C ALA A 454 -1.13 11.98 15.91
N ILE A 455 -0.33 11.69 14.88
CA ILE A 455 0.88 10.87 14.99
C ILE A 455 2.09 11.77 14.68
N PRO A 456 2.93 12.09 15.67
CA PRO A 456 4.03 13.04 15.51
C PRO A 456 5.28 12.41 14.89
N ASN A 457 6.26 13.26 14.55
CA ASN A 457 7.61 12.88 14.10
C ASN A 457 7.63 12.08 12.79
N VAL A 458 6.74 12.41 11.86
CA VAL A 458 6.70 11.79 10.55
C VAL A 458 7.60 12.56 9.59
N ASP A 459 8.27 11.84 8.70
CA ASP A 459 9.14 12.43 7.68
C ASP A 459 8.36 13.41 6.77
N ASP A 460 8.97 14.55 6.42
CA ASP A 460 8.26 15.66 5.75
C ASP A 460 7.84 15.33 4.31
N ALA A 461 8.44 14.32 3.69
CA ALA A 461 8.02 13.82 2.38
C ALA A 461 7.59 12.35 2.42
N ALA A 462 7.18 11.87 3.61
CA ALA A 462 6.69 10.52 3.81
C ALA A 462 5.58 10.16 2.81
N THR A 463 5.60 8.91 2.35
CA THR A 463 4.39 8.28 1.83
C THR A 463 3.66 7.60 2.98
N ILE A 464 2.39 7.94 3.15
CA ILE A 464 1.52 7.32 4.14
C ILE A 464 0.78 6.18 3.45
N GLY A 465 0.74 5.02 4.09
CA GLY A 465 0.04 3.83 3.61
C GLY A 465 -1.00 3.36 4.62
N TYR A 466 -2.12 2.79 4.18
CA TYR A 466 -3.13 2.25 5.08
C TYR A 466 -3.63 0.87 4.62
N THR A 467 -3.79 -0.03 5.58
CA THR A 467 -4.48 -1.34 5.42
C THR A 467 -5.47 -1.50 6.57
N GLN A 468 -5.17 -2.37 7.54
CA GLN A 468 -5.72 -2.36 8.90
C GLN A 468 -4.81 -1.60 9.89
N TYR A 469 -3.61 -1.23 9.44
CA TYR A 469 -2.68 -0.36 10.15
C TYR A 469 -2.35 0.85 9.27
N LEU A 470 -2.09 1.99 9.89
CA LEU A 470 -1.54 3.17 9.26
C LEU A 470 -0.01 3.10 9.31
N TYR A 471 0.65 3.30 8.18
CA TYR A 471 2.10 3.21 8.05
C TYR A 471 2.70 4.54 7.61
N SER A 472 3.84 4.88 8.19
CA SER A 472 4.63 6.04 7.79
C SER A 472 6.10 5.88 8.16
N GLN A 473 6.96 6.65 7.50
CA GLN A 473 8.37 6.75 7.85
C GLN A 473 8.56 7.74 9.01
N ASP A 474 9.29 7.31 10.04
CA ASP A 474 9.70 8.18 11.15
C ASP A 474 10.84 9.11 10.71
N LYS A 475 10.74 10.39 11.07
CA LYS A 475 11.67 11.44 10.65
C LYS A 475 13.10 11.22 11.15
N ASN A 476 13.27 10.63 12.33
CA ASN A 476 14.56 10.60 13.02
C ASN A 476 15.37 9.34 12.70
N ASP A 477 14.72 8.19 12.69
CA ASP A 477 15.38 6.89 12.49
C ASP A 477 15.07 6.25 11.14
N GLN A 478 14.18 6.86 10.36
CA GLN A 478 13.80 6.41 9.01
C GLN A 478 13.15 5.02 8.99
N LEU A 479 12.74 4.49 10.15
CA LEU A 479 12.00 3.24 10.26
C LEU A 479 10.56 3.44 9.78
N ILE A 480 10.03 2.44 9.08
CA ILE A 480 8.60 2.39 8.75
C ILE A 480 7.85 1.89 9.98
N SER A 481 7.09 2.78 10.61
CA SER A 481 6.24 2.49 11.76
C SER A 481 4.81 2.23 11.31
N ALA A 482 4.13 1.30 11.98
CA ALA A 482 2.72 0.97 11.79
C ALA A 482 1.93 1.28 13.08
N TYR A 483 0.71 1.77 12.93
CA TYR A 483 -0.17 2.19 14.02
C TYR A 483 -1.56 1.58 13.82
N ASN A 484 -2.17 1.03 14.87
CA ASN A 484 -3.54 0.53 14.80
C ASN A 484 -4.53 1.64 15.13
N LEU A 485 -5.54 1.82 14.27
CA LEU A 485 -6.56 2.83 14.37
C LEU A 485 -7.94 2.16 14.53
N SER A 486 -8.74 2.67 15.45
CA SER A 486 -10.19 2.42 15.45
C SER A 486 -10.85 3.52 14.62
N LEU A 487 -11.23 3.24 13.38
CA LEU A 487 -11.93 4.18 12.50
C LEU A 487 -13.43 4.23 12.85
N ALA A 488 -13.90 5.40 13.31
CA ALA A 488 -15.27 5.62 13.75
C ALA A 488 -15.68 7.12 13.68
N ALA A 489 -15.47 7.76 12.53
CA ALA A 489 -15.77 9.18 12.27
C ALA A 489 -15.19 10.07 13.40
N GLU A 490 -16.02 10.87 14.08
CA GLU A 490 -15.62 11.73 15.20
C GLU A 490 -15.04 10.97 16.41
N ASN A 491 -15.27 9.66 16.50
CA ASN A 491 -14.75 8.80 17.57
C ASN A 491 -13.50 8.01 17.14
N THR A 492 -12.88 8.38 16.02
CA THR A 492 -11.66 7.72 15.55
C THR A 492 -10.54 7.90 16.58
N SER A 493 -9.78 6.83 16.85
CA SER A 493 -8.75 6.85 17.89
C SER A 493 -7.57 5.92 17.59
N LEU A 494 -6.40 6.25 18.16
CA LEU A 494 -5.24 5.36 18.21
C LEU A 494 -5.45 4.30 19.27
N ILE A 495 -5.21 3.04 18.93
CA ILE A 495 -5.22 1.94 19.90
C ILE A 495 -3.88 1.95 20.66
N PRO A 496 -3.85 2.20 21.98
CA PRO A 496 -2.61 2.31 22.74
C PRO A 496 -1.76 1.03 22.67
N GLY A 497 -0.43 1.20 22.61
CA GLY A 497 0.51 0.06 22.60
C GLY A 497 0.55 -0.75 21.30
N SER A 498 -0.16 -0.31 20.26
CA SER A 498 -0.25 -1.03 18.97
C SER A 498 0.85 -0.69 17.96
N ARG A 499 1.79 0.20 18.31
CA ARG A 499 2.88 0.60 17.40
C ARG A 499 3.87 -0.55 17.21
N PHE A 500 4.24 -0.83 15.96
CA PHE A 500 5.35 -1.71 15.61
C PHE A 500 6.11 -1.18 14.39
N THR A 501 7.28 -1.74 14.09
CA THR A 501 8.09 -1.37 12.92
C THR A 501 8.12 -2.49 11.89
N VAL A 502 8.26 -2.13 10.61
CA VAL A 502 8.46 -3.10 9.54
C VAL A 502 9.90 -3.63 9.61
N GLN A 503 10.05 -4.85 10.13
CA GLN A 503 11.31 -5.57 10.36
C GLN A 503 12.42 -4.82 11.15
N GLY A 504 12.19 -3.57 11.58
CA GLY A 504 13.23 -2.73 12.17
C GLY A 504 14.30 -2.29 11.15
N ILE A 505 13.98 -2.32 9.85
CA ILE A 505 14.90 -1.92 8.78
C ILE A 505 14.50 -0.52 8.30
N ALA A 506 15.44 0.42 8.40
CA ALA A 506 15.24 1.78 7.93
C ALA A 506 15.11 1.82 6.40
N GLY A 507 14.15 2.62 5.93
CA GLY A 507 14.06 2.99 4.52
C GLY A 507 15.10 4.04 4.14
N LEU A 508 15.29 4.27 2.85
CA LEU A 508 15.92 5.50 2.38
C LEU A 508 15.09 6.71 2.83
N PRO A 509 15.73 7.86 3.11
CA PRO A 509 14.99 9.10 3.34
C PRO A 509 14.03 9.40 2.18
N ASN A 510 12.80 9.77 2.53
CA ASN A 510 11.72 10.07 1.58
C ASN A 510 11.36 8.89 0.65
N THR A 511 11.56 7.65 1.10
CA THR A 511 11.23 6.49 0.28
C THR A 511 9.73 6.43 -0.03
N GLY A 512 9.38 5.99 -1.23
CA GLY A 512 8.00 5.59 -1.50
C GLY A 512 7.61 4.40 -0.65
N LEU A 513 6.38 4.41 -0.16
CA LEU A 513 5.80 3.34 0.62
C LEU A 513 4.52 2.87 -0.06
N ALA A 514 4.39 1.57 -0.26
CA ALA A 514 3.10 0.96 -0.57
C ALA A 514 2.83 -0.17 0.42
N VAL A 515 1.57 -0.30 0.82
CA VAL A 515 1.11 -1.35 1.72
C VAL A 515 -0.16 -1.95 1.17
N THR A 516 -0.33 -3.25 1.39
CA THR A 516 -1.57 -3.96 1.10
C THR A 516 -1.69 -5.12 2.07
N ALA A 517 -2.84 -5.79 2.08
CA ALA A 517 -2.97 -7.08 2.72
C ALA A 517 -3.70 -8.04 1.78
N ARG A 518 -3.48 -9.32 1.98
CA ARG A 518 -4.06 -10.39 1.18
C ARG A 518 -4.60 -11.49 2.09
N PRO A 519 -5.67 -12.20 1.70
CA PRO A 519 -6.12 -13.36 2.46
C PRO A 519 -5.00 -14.40 2.58
N ASN A 520 -4.78 -14.90 3.80
CA ASN A 520 -3.82 -15.97 4.06
C ASN A 520 -4.55 -17.33 3.92
N PRO A 521 -4.03 -18.29 3.14
CA PRO A 521 -4.61 -19.64 3.02
C PRO A 521 -4.77 -20.40 4.35
N ALA A 522 -3.95 -20.08 5.36
CA ALA A 522 -4.05 -20.64 6.71
C ALA A 522 -5.14 -19.97 7.58
N GLY A 523 -5.76 -18.89 7.09
CA GLY A 523 -6.73 -18.05 7.80
C GLY A 523 -6.15 -16.69 8.19
N GLY A 524 -6.99 -15.66 8.22
CA GLY A 524 -6.56 -14.27 8.47
C GLY A 524 -6.08 -13.57 7.20
N ASN A 525 -5.26 -12.52 7.39
CA ASN A 525 -4.65 -11.74 6.30
C ASN A 525 -3.14 -11.64 6.51
N ASP A 526 -2.38 -11.71 5.42
CA ASP A 526 -0.98 -11.29 5.40
C ASP A 526 -0.92 -9.81 5.06
N ILE A 527 -0.16 -9.03 5.83
CA ILE A 527 0.16 -7.63 5.54
C ILE A 527 1.49 -7.55 4.79
N LEU A 528 1.49 -6.79 3.72
CA LEU A 528 2.63 -6.59 2.83
C LEU A 528 3.02 -5.11 2.85
N ALA A 529 4.32 -4.85 2.94
CA ALA A 529 4.89 -3.52 2.83
C ALA A 529 6.03 -3.51 1.81
N PHE A 530 6.11 -2.41 1.07
CA PHE A 530 7.11 -2.19 0.03
C PHE A 530 7.71 -0.80 0.18
N TYR A 531 9.03 -0.73 0.28
CA TYR A 531 9.79 0.51 0.32
C TYR A 531 11.25 0.24 -0.03
N GLN A 532 11.99 1.29 -0.36
CA GLN A 532 13.41 1.15 -0.68
C GLN A 532 14.27 1.18 0.57
N THR A 533 15.09 0.14 0.75
CA THR A 533 16.16 0.10 1.76
C THR A 533 17.54 0.37 1.13
N ASP A 534 17.62 0.34 -0.20
CA ASP A 534 18.79 0.72 -0.99
C ASP A 534 18.35 1.46 -2.26
N GLY A 535 19.29 2.06 -3.00
CA GLY A 535 18.95 2.90 -4.16
C GLY A 535 18.41 2.14 -5.38
N SER A 536 18.67 0.84 -5.49
CA SER A 536 18.44 0.09 -6.73
C SER A 536 17.30 -0.91 -6.64
N HIS A 537 16.97 -1.41 -5.45
CA HIS A 537 15.98 -2.46 -5.25
C HIS A 537 14.77 -1.94 -4.49
N LEU A 538 13.65 -2.65 -4.63
CA LEU A 538 12.50 -2.47 -3.77
C LEU A 538 12.52 -3.57 -2.71
N GLY A 539 12.43 -3.19 -1.44
CA GLY A 539 12.23 -4.14 -0.35
C GLY A 539 10.80 -4.66 -0.37
N TYR A 540 10.65 -5.96 -0.12
CA TYR A 540 9.38 -6.63 0.09
C TYR A 540 9.37 -7.21 1.50
N PHE A 541 8.33 -6.90 2.26
CA PHE A 541 8.15 -7.35 3.63
C PHE A 541 6.74 -7.91 3.78
N GLU A 542 6.64 -9.12 4.33
CA GLU A 542 5.38 -9.83 4.54
C GLU A 542 5.33 -10.39 5.95
N ARG A 543 4.17 -10.28 6.60
CA ARG A 543 3.88 -11.02 7.83
C ARG A 543 2.39 -11.31 7.91
N ASP A 544 2.06 -12.34 8.70
CA ASP A 544 0.70 -12.50 9.21
C ASP A 544 0.30 -11.24 10.01
N ALA A 545 -0.92 -10.75 9.81
CA ALA A 545 -1.49 -9.63 10.53
C ALA A 545 -1.38 -9.79 12.06
N ASP A 546 -1.68 -10.99 12.56
CA ASP A 546 -1.62 -11.34 13.98
C ASP A 546 -0.23 -11.85 14.40
N GLY A 547 0.66 -12.07 13.42
CA GLY A 547 2.03 -12.51 13.63
C GLY A 547 2.98 -11.41 14.10
N VAL A 548 4.12 -11.82 14.67
CA VAL A 548 5.19 -10.91 15.11
C VAL A 548 6.43 -10.91 14.22
N SER A 549 6.54 -11.90 13.31
CA SER A 549 7.73 -12.12 12.50
C SER A 549 7.52 -11.68 11.06
N TRP A 550 8.50 -10.95 10.52
CA TRP A 550 8.53 -10.53 9.12
C TRP A 550 9.37 -11.50 8.28
N ASN A 551 8.83 -11.90 7.15
CA ASN A 551 9.58 -12.39 6.00
C ASN A 551 9.97 -11.21 5.13
N SER A 552 11.15 -11.25 4.52
CA SER A 552 11.56 -10.21 3.59
C SER A 552 12.41 -10.71 2.45
N ALA A 553 12.36 -9.97 1.34
CA ALA A 553 13.19 -10.18 0.17
C ALA A 553 13.47 -8.85 -0.54
N ASN A 554 14.53 -8.82 -1.35
CA ASN A 554 14.76 -7.71 -2.27
C ASN A 554 14.19 -8.08 -3.64
N LEU A 555 13.36 -7.20 -4.19
CA LEU A 555 12.88 -7.31 -5.56
C LEU A 555 13.93 -6.76 -6.51
N VAL A 556 14.49 -7.64 -7.33
CA VAL A 556 15.51 -7.28 -8.31
C VAL A 556 14.84 -6.61 -9.50
N ILE A 557 15.18 -5.34 -9.74
CA ILE A 557 14.69 -4.58 -10.89
C ILE A 557 15.71 -4.67 -12.03
N PRO A 558 15.35 -5.28 -13.18
CA PRO A 558 16.27 -5.45 -14.31
C PRO A 558 16.81 -4.14 -14.89
N TYR A 559 17.93 -4.24 -15.64
CA TYR A 559 18.58 -3.12 -16.30
C TYR A 559 17.80 -2.62 -17.54
N ASP A 560 17.34 -3.56 -18.36
CA ASP A 560 16.95 -3.37 -19.76
C ASP A 560 15.78 -2.42 -19.96
#